data_AF-A0A1F9BSG3-F1
#
_entry.id   AF-A0A1F9BSG3-F1
#
_cell.length_a   1.000
_cell.length_b   1.000
_cell.length_c   1.000
_cell.angle_alpha   90.00
_cell.angle_beta   90.00
_cell.angle_gamma   90.00
#
_symmetry.space_group_name_H-M   'P 1'
#
loop_
_entity.id
_entity.type
_entity.pdbx_description
1 polymer ?
#
loop_
_entity_poly.entity_id
_entity_poly.type
_entity_poly.pdbx_seq_one_letter_code
_entity_poly.pdbx_strand_id
1 'polypeptide(L)'
;MGDIIDGPYKAKIVNVVSSEEGVLLDQTVAIGDGANDVLMLGQAGLGIAYNAKGKLERVANMSLGRARLKNILYILGITEEEMGSWTVCNRPV
;
A
#
# COMPACT_ATOMS: atom_id res chain seq x y z
N MET A 1 13.80 -22.19 -10.08
CA MET A 1 13.94 -21.57 -8.73
C MET A 1 13.53 -20.11 -8.86
N GLY A 2 12.78 -19.56 -7.90
CA GLY A 2 12.33 -18.16 -7.90
C GLY A 2 13.09 -17.32 -6.89
N ASP A 3 12.92 -16.00 -6.99
CA ASP A 3 13.59 -15.03 -6.12
C ASP A 3 12.95 -14.96 -4.72
N ILE A 4 13.77 -14.68 -3.71
CA ILE A 4 13.30 -14.43 -2.34
C ILE A 4 12.77 -13.01 -2.26
N ILE A 5 11.51 -12.86 -1.83
CA ILE A 5 10.84 -11.57 -1.67
C ILE A 5 11.06 -11.06 -0.24
N ASP A 6 12.23 -10.49 0.01
CA ASP A 6 12.58 -9.86 1.29
C ASP A 6 12.25 -8.35 1.32
N GLY A 7 12.55 -7.69 2.44
CA GLY A 7 12.25 -6.26 2.60
C GLY A 7 12.89 -5.35 1.54
N PRO A 8 14.21 -5.48 1.26
CA PRO A 8 14.87 -4.76 0.17
C PRO A 8 14.23 -5.05 -1.20
N TYR A 9 13.87 -6.30 -1.48
CA TYR A 9 13.20 -6.65 -2.73
C TYR A 9 11.82 -5.97 -2.84
N LYS A 10 11.04 -5.94 -1.76
CA LYS A 10 9.74 -5.22 -1.75
C LYS A 10 9.90 -3.71 -2.03
N ALA A 11 10.93 -3.06 -1.47
CA ALA A 11 11.24 -1.67 -1.78
C ALA A 11 11.64 -1.49 -3.26
N LYS A 12 12.44 -2.41 -3.81
CA LYS A 12 12.78 -2.40 -5.23
C LYS A 12 11.54 -2.47 -6.13
N ILE A 13 10.54 -3.28 -5.76
CA ILE A 13 9.29 -3.41 -6.54
C ILE A 13 8.54 -2.08 -6.64
N VAL A 14 8.52 -1.25 -5.59
CA VAL A 14 7.88 0.08 -5.65
C VAL A 14 8.50 0.94 -6.77
N ASN A 15 9.84 0.95 -6.87
CA ASN A 15 10.54 1.67 -7.93
C ASN A 15 10.27 1.09 -9.32
N VAL A 16 10.28 -0.24 -9.44
CA VAL A 16 10.03 -0.93 -10.71
C VAL A 16 8.63 -0.61 -11.22
N VAL A 17 7.60 -0.81 -10.39
CA VAL A 17 6.20 -0.55 -10.77
C VAL A 17 5.98 0.94 -11.04
N SER A 18 6.56 1.83 -10.22
CA SER A 18 6.48 3.28 -10.45
C SER A 18 7.05 3.67 -11.82
N SER A 19 8.19 3.09 -12.20
CA SER A 19 8.81 3.33 -13.50
C SER A 19 8.03 2.71 -14.66
N GLU A 20 7.48 1.51 -14.48
CA GLU A 20 6.72 0.80 -15.52
C GLU A 20 5.38 1.50 -15.83
N GLU A 21 4.71 2.01 -14.80
CA GLU A 21 3.44 2.72 -14.92
C GLU A 21 3.61 4.22 -15.23
N GLY A 22 4.86 4.73 -15.27
CA GLY A 22 5.14 6.14 -15.53
C GLY A 22 4.63 7.09 -14.45
N VAL A 23 4.44 6.61 -13.22
CA VAL A 23 4.01 7.41 -12.06
C VAL A 23 5.23 7.85 -11.26
N LEU A 24 5.17 9.05 -10.70
CA LEU A 24 6.24 9.54 -9.81
C LEU A 24 6.17 8.80 -8.47
N LEU A 25 7.33 8.59 -7.83
CA LEU A 25 7.39 7.91 -6.53
C LEU A 25 6.55 8.61 -5.45
N ASP A 26 6.47 9.94 -5.47
CA ASP A 26 5.63 10.74 -4.55
C ASP A 26 4.12 10.50 -4.76
N GLN A 27 3.71 9.97 -5.91
CA GLN A 27 2.34 9.57 -6.24
C GLN A 27 2.04 8.10 -5.91
N THR A 28 3.00 7.36 -5.34
CA THR A 28 2.81 5.96 -4.98
C THR A 28 2.30 5.79 -3.55
N VAL A 29 1.46 4.78 -3.36
CA VAL A 29 0.96 4.35 -2.05
C VAL A 29 1.37 2.91 -1.79
N ALA A 30 2.09 2.66 -0.70
CA ALA A 30 2.44 1.32 -0.25
C ALA A 30 1.72 0.98 1.06
N ILE A 31 1.15 -0.22 1.14
CA ILE A 31 0.39 -0.68 2.31
C ILE A 31 1.03 -1.98 2.82
N GLY A 32 1.28 -2.08 4.12
CA GLY A 32 1.89 -3.27 4.72
C GLY A 32 1.44 -3.51 6.16
N ASP A 33 1.63 -4.73 6.66
CA ASP A 33 1.19 -5.16 8.00
C ASP A 33 2.35 -5.69 8.87
N GLY A 34 3.49 -6.05 8.26
CA GLY A 34 4.63 -6.68 8.93
C GLY A 34 5.93 -5.87 8.91
N ALA A 35 6.86 -6.23 9.79
CA ALA A 35 8.18 -5.57 9.87
C ALA A 35 9.01 -5.68 8.57
N ASN A 36 8.70 -6.62 7.69
CA ASN A 36 9.34 -6.78 6.38
C ASN A 36 8.95 -5.68 5.38
N ASP A 37 7.86 -4.95 5.64
CA ASP A 37 7.36 -3.89 4.76
C ASP A 37 7.98 -2.53 5.08
N VAL A 38 8.83 -2.43 6.12
CA VAL A 38 9.43 -1.16 6.57
C VAL A 38 10.14 -0.44 5.43
N LEU A 39 10.94 -1.17 4.64
CA LEU A 39 11.66 -0.58 3.51
C LEU A 39 10.72 -0.24 2.34
N MET A 40 9.67 -1.03 2.14
CA MET A 40 8.66 -0.78 1.11
C MET A 40 7.86 0.49 1.41
N LEU A 41 7.41 0.68 2.65
CA LEU A 41 6.71 1.89 3.07
C LEU A 41 7.61 3.12 2.99
N GLY A 42 8.89 2.99 3.34
CA GLY A 42 9.85 4.09 3.24
C GLY A 42 10.21 4.49 1.81
N GLN A 43 9.96 3.62 0.83
CA GLN A 43 10.23 3.90 -0.59
C GLN A 43 9.08 4.63 -1.29
N ALA A 44 7.85 4.45 -0.82
CA ALA A 44 6.67 5.05 -1.41
C ALA A 44 6.46 6.51 -0.96
N GLY A 45 5.70 7.27 -1.73
CA GLY A 45 5.27 8.63 -1.36
C GLY A 45 4.37 8.63 -0.12
N LEU A 46 3.49 7.64 -0.02
CA LEU A 46 2.63 7.41 1.14
C LEU A 46 2.71 5.95 1.60
N GLY A 47 3.30 5.71 2.77
CA GLY A 47 3.33 4.42 3.44
C GLY A 47 2.23 4.27 4.50
N ILE A 48 1.37 3.27 4.35
CA ILE A 48 0.26 2.95 5.27
C ILE A 48 0.53 1.62 5.97
N ALA A 49 0.65 1.66 7.30
CA ALA A 49 0.64 0.49 8.15
C ALA A 49 -0.82 0.03 8.36
N TYR A 50 -1.17 -1.18 7.94
CA TYR A 50 -2.49 -1.76 8.13
C TYR A 50 -2.45 -2.91 9.14
N ASN A 51 -3.17 -2.75 10.25
CA ASN A 51 -3.21 -3.67 11.39
C ASN A 51 -1.79 -4.08 11.86
N ALA A 52 -0.82 -3.20 11.65
CA ALA A 52 0.58 -3.46 11.95
C ALA A 52 0.89 -3.17 13.41
N LYS A 53 2.03 -3.69 13.88
CA LYS A 53 2.53 -3.42 15.23
C LYS A 53 4.03 -3.12 15.21
N GLY A 54 4.49 -2.46 16.26
CA GLY A 54 5.91 -2.37 16.56
C GLY A 54 6.66 -1.53 15.55
N LYS A 55 7.62 -2.13 14.82
CA LYS A 55 8.53 -1.37 13.96
C LYS A 55 7.82 -0.74 12.77
N LEU A 56 6.89 -1.44 12.13
CA LEU A 56 6.23 -0.93 10.92
C LEU A 56 5.34 0.28 11.23
N GLU A 57 4.55 0.19 12.30
CA GLU A 57 3.66 1.26 12.74
C GLU A 57 4.42 2.57 13.04
N ARG A 58 5.64 2.48 13.58
CA ARG A 58 6.45 3.67 13.90
C ARG A 58 7.09 4.36 12.71
N VAL A 59 7.22 3.66 11.57
CA VAL A 59 7.86 4.21 10.36
C VAL A 59 6.86 4.62 9.29
N ALA A 60 5.61 4.16 9.39
CA ALA A 60 4.57 4.48 8.43
C ALA A 60 4.14 5.94 8.57
N ASN A 61 3.76 6.57 7.45
CA ASN A 61 3.16 7.90 7.46
C ASN A 61 1.78 7.87 8.15
N MET A 62 1.06 6.76 7.99
CA MET A 62 -0.24 6.55 8.61
C MET A 62 -0.40 5.10 9.08
N SER A 63 -1.11 4.90 10.19
CA SER A 63 -1.47 3.57 10.70
C SER A 63 -2.98 3.43 10.78
N LEU A 64 -3.49 2.32 10.26
CA LEU A 64 -4.87 1.88 10.39
C LEU A 64 -4.90 0.64 11.31
N GLY A 65 -5.63 0.72 12.41
CA GLY A 65 -5.79 -0.40 13.34
C GLY A 65 -6.67 -1.53 12.78
N ARG A 66 -7.55 -2.11 13.62
CA ARG A 66 -8.59 -3.06 13.18
C ARG A 66 -9.71 -2.36 12.41
N ALA A 67 -9.37 -1.79 11.27
CA ALA A 67 -10.28 -1.23 10.29
C ALA A 67 -10.45 -2.22 9.13
N ARG A 68 -11.46 -2.02 8.28
CA ARG A 68 -11.55 -2.74 7.00
C ARG A 68 -10.57 -2.11 6.01
N LEU A 69 -9.98 -2.90 5.11
CA LEU A 69 -9.08 -2.39 4.07
C LEU A 69 -9.73 -1.30 3.21
N LYS A 70 -11.06 -1.34 3.04
CA LYS A 70 -11.84 -0.29 2.36
C LYS A 70 -11.59 1.11 2.93
N ASN A 71 -11.19 1.21 4.21
CA ASN A 71 -10.98 2.49 4.86
C ASN A 71 -9.80 3.27 4.28
N ILE A 72 -8.91 2.60 3.54
CA ILE A 72 -7.85 3.27 2.78
C ILE A 72 -8.44 4.18 1.71
N LEU A 73 -9.59 3.83 1.13
CA LEU A 73 -10.22 4.64 0.08
C LEU A 73 -10.62 6.03 0.62
N TYR A 74 -11.09 6.13 1.87
CA TYR A 74 -11.35 7.45 2.48
C TYR A 74 -10.09 8.28 2.65
N ILE A 75 -8.95 7.65 2.95
CA ILE A 75 -7.66 8.36 3.06
C ILE A 75 -7.26 8.94 1.70
N LEU A 76 -7.59 8.23 0.63
CA LEU A 76 -7.38 8.68 -0.75
C LEU A 76 -8.45 9.69 -1.22
N GLY A 77 -9.35 10.12 -0.33
CA GLY A 77 -10.38 11.11 -0.64
C GLY A 77 -11.65 10.54 -1.28
N ILE A 78 -11.80 9.22 -1.35
CA ILE A 78 -12.95 8.56 -1.97
C ILE A 78 -14.07 8.42 -0.93
N THR A 79 -15.26 8.86 -1.29
CA THR A 79 -16.45 8.87 -0.44
C THR A 79 -17.28 7.58 -0.54
N GLU A 80 -18.18 7.34 0.42
CA GLU A 80 -19.14 6.23 0.34
C GLU A 80 -20.06 6.34 -0.88
N GLU A 81 -20.42 7.56 -1.29
CA GLU A 81 -21.30 7.80 -2.45
C GLU A 81 -20.61 7.36 -3.75
N GLU A 82 -19.35 7.78 -3.93
CA GLU A 82 -18.53 7.35 -5.07
C GLU A 82 -18.36 5.84 -5.08
N MET A 83 -18.04 5.21 -3.93
CA MET A 83 -17.94 3.75 -3.84
C MET A 83 -19.27 3.03 -4.13
N GLY A 84 -20.40 3.58 -3.68
CA GLY A 84 -21.73 3.03 -3.92
C GLY A 84 -22.14 3.08 -5.40
N SER A 85 -21.56 3.99 -6.17
CA SER A 85 -21.78 4.10 -7.62
C SER A 85 -20.97 3.07 -8.44
N TRP A 86 -19.95 2.44 -7.86
CA TRP A 86 -19.11 1.48 -8.57
C TRP A 86 -19.88 0.19 -8.82
N THR A 87 -19.92 -0.23 -10.08
CA THR A 87 -20.39 -1.58 -10.41
C THR A 87 -19.33 -2.57 -9.93
N VAL A 88 -19.73 -3.63 -9.23
CA VAL A 88 -18.82 -4.69 -8.79
C VAL A 88 -18.05 -5.17 -10.02
N CYS A 89 -16.72 -5.08 -9.96
CA CYS A 89 -15.84 -5.54 -11.03
C CYS A 89 -16.18 -7.00 -11.33
N ASN A 90 -16.67 -7.28 -12.55
CA ASN A 90 -16.86 -8.64 -13.02
C ASN A 90 -15.46 -9.27 -13.02
N ARG A 91 -15.19 -10.18 -12.07
CA ARG A 91 -13.94 -10.93 -12.04
C ARG A 91 -13.83 -11.71 -13.36
N PRO A 92 -12.78 -11.54 -14.17
CA PRO A 92 -12.39 -12.59 -15.07
C PRO A 92 -12.06 -13.81 -14.20
N VAL A 93 -12.77 -14.91 -14.42
CA VAL A 93 -12.40 -16.23 -13.89
C VAL A 93 -11.12 -16.72 -14.53
#